data_AF-A0A0E3U352-F1
#
_entry.id   AF-A0A0E3U352-F1
#
_cell.length_a   1.000
_cell.length_b   1.000
_cell.length_c   1.000
_cell.angle_alpha   90.00
_cell.angle_beta   90.00
_cell.angle_gamma   90.00
#
_symmetry.space_group_name_H-M   'P 1'
#
loop_
_entity.id
_entity.type
_entity.pdbx_description
1 polymer ?
#
loop_
_entity_poly.entity_id
_entity_poly.type
_entity_poly.pdbx_seq_one_letter_code
_entity_poly.pdbx_strand_id
1 'polypeptide(L)'
;MMKLLLLLVFVSLSMQFQAKRKLTQDEIRAANKKCLKNSGMDSGVVKNIISLDTFPKPSDKYFKYLECMYFDQGYLDSDGLISYETIEDFILDFYDVDTVKQALEPCVVLQEGQNGGERAYNAAKCLIQNLEALEKRYEKQNKNADNTT
;
A
#
# COMPACT_ATOMS: atom_id res chain seq x y z
N MET A 1 -39.54 -23.97 -1.35
CA MET A 1 -38.21 -24.06 -1.98
C MET A 1 -37.71 -22.71 -2.48
N MET A 2 -38.45 -21.95 -3.30
CA MET A 2 -38.01 -20.64 -3.84
C MET A 2 -37.70 -19.56 -2.78
N LYS A 3 -38.45 -19.52 -1.67
CA LYS A 3 -38.19 -18.60 -0.54
C LYS A 3 -36.86 -18.86 0.19
N LEU A 4 -36.40 -20.13 0.23
CA LEU A 4 -35.15 -20.51 0.88
C LEU A 4 -33.94 -20.13 0.01
N LEU A 5 -34.08 -20.24 -1.31
CA LEU A 5 -33.07 -19.82 -2.29
C LEU A 5 -32.84 -18.31 -2.28
N LEU A 6 -33.91 -17.51 -2.18
CA LEU A 6 -33.80 -16.05 -2.09
C LEU A 6 -33.11 -15.58 -0.80
N LEU A 7 -33.39 -16.24 0.34
CA LEU A 7 -32.71 -15.95 1.60
C LEU A 7 -31.22 -16.27 1.55
N LEU A 8 -30.83 -17.39 0.92
CA LEU A 8 -29.42 -17.76 0.77
C LEU A 8 -28.65 -16.78 -0.14
N VAL A 9 -29.28 -16.28 -1.21
CA VAL A 9 -28.70 -15.25 -2.08
C VAL A 9 -28.56 -13.91 -1.35
N PHE A 10 -29.55 -13.52 -0.54
CA PHE A 10 -29.46 -12.28 0.23
C PHE A 10 -28.36 -12.32 1.31
N VAL A 11 -28.20 -13.48 1.96
CA VAL A 11 -27.13 -13.70 2.96
C VAL A 11 -25.76 -13.72 2.28
N SER A 12 -25.60 -14.38 1.13
CA SER A 12 -24.32 -14.39 0.40
C SER A 12 -23.93 -13.02 -0.16
N LEU A 13 -24.90 -12.20 -0.60
CA LEU A 13 -24.65 -10.81 -0.99
C LEU A 13 -24.26 -9.93 0.20
N SER A 14 -24.86 -10.14 1.38
CA SER A 14 -24.54 -9.34 2.57
C SER A 14 -23.13 -9.57 3.12
N MET A 15 -22.49 -10.69 2.80
CA MET A 15 -21.11 -10.99 3.22
C MET A 15 -20.03 -10.30 2.36
N GLN A 16 -20.38 -9.70 1.22
CA GLN A 16 -19.40 -9.09 0.32
C GLN A 16 -19.09 -7.62 0.64
N PHE A 17 -19.77 -7.02 1.61
CA PHE A 17 -19.61 -5.61 1.96
C PHE A 17 -18.94 -5.42 3.32
N GLN A 18 -17.77 -6.07 3.53
CA GLN A 18 -16.87 -5.63 4.59
C GLN A 18 -16.03 -4.47 4.04
N ALA A 19 -16.58 -3.26 4.09
CA ALA A 19 -15.79 -2.06 3.84
C ALA A 19 -14.56 -2.09 4.76
N LYS A 20 -13.37 -2.21 4.18
CA LYS A 20 -12.12 -2.30 4.94
C LYS A 20 -11.92 -0.98 5.69
N ARG A 21 -11.90 -1.05 7.02
CA ARG A 21 -11.75 0.13 7.89
C ARG A 21 -10.32 0.65 7.83
N LYS A 22 -10.15 1.93 7.45
CA LYS A 22 -8.86 2.64 7.56
C LYS A 22 -8.42 2.73 9.03
N LEU A 23 -7.13 2.51 9.29
CA LEU A 23 -6.57 2.64 10.64
C LEU A 23 -6.47 4.11 11.05
N THR A 24 -6.78 4.41 12.30
CA THR A 24 -6.50 5.71 12.91
C THR A 24 -5.00 5.90 13.14
N GLN A 25 -4.56 7.15 13.36
CA GLN A 25 -3.16 7.46 13.64
C GLN A 25 -2.61 6.73 14.88
N ASP A 26 -3.41 6.58 15.93
CA ASP A 26 -2.98 5.85 17.13
C ASP A 26 -2.88 4.35 16.89
N GLU A 27 -3.73 3.78 16.05
CA GLU A 27 -3.65 2.38 15.63
C GLU A 27 -2.41 2.14 14.75
N ILE A 28 -2.09 3.07 13.84
CA ILE A 28 -0.85 3.01 13.04
C ILE A 28 0.37 3.04 13.95
N ARG A 29 0.40 3.93 14.96
CA ARG A 29 1.50 3.99 15.95
C ARG A 29 1.63 2.69 16.75
N ALA A 30 0.49 2.12 17.17
CA ALA A 30 0.46 0.86 17.90
C ALA A 30 0.96 -0.31 17.03
N ALA A 31 0.51 -0.39 15.78
CA ALA A 31 0.96 -1.37 14.79
C ALA A 31 2.47 -1.23 14.54
N ASN A 32 2.97 -0.02 14.33
CA ASN A 32 4.40 0.23 14.14
C ASN A 32 5.24 -0.29 15.32
N LYS A 33 4.85 0.03 16.56
CA LYS A 33 5.54 -0.46 17.77
C LYS A 33 5.54 -1.99 17.86
N LYS A 34 4.39 -2.62 17.57
CA LYS A 34 4.22 -4.08 17.53
C LYS A 34 5.13 -4.70 16.45
N CYS A 35 5.08 -4.19 15.23
CA CYS A 35 5.82 -4.75 14.09
C CYS A 35 7.33 -4.55 14.22
N LEU A 36 7.80 -3.43 14.78
CA LEU A 36 9.21 -3.24 15.12
C LEU A 36 9.71 -4.28 16.12
N LYS A 37 8.93 -4.51 17.19
CA LYS A 37 9.25 -5.51 18.20
C LYS A 37 9.32 -6.91 17.60
N ASN A 38 8.34 -7.28 16.77
CA ASN A 38 8.23 -8.63 16.20
C ASN A 38 9.29 -8.93 15.14
N SER A 39 9.67 -7.93 14.34
CA SER A 39 10.68 -8.09 13.30
C SER A 39 12.11 -8.00 13.81
N GLY A 40 12.31 -7.38 14.99
CA GLY A 40 13.64 -7.05 15.51
C GLY A 40 14.37 -6.00 14.67
N MET A 41 13.61 -5.22 13.88
CA MET A 41 14.12 -4.11 13.06
C MET A 41 14.45 -2.90 13.96
N ASP A 42 15.51 -2.18 13.61
CA ASP A 42 15.91 -0.99 14.32
C ASP A 42 14.94 0.17 14.05
N SER A 43 14.55 0.88 15.11
CA SER A 43 13.59 2.00 15.03
C SER A 43 14.12 3.20 14.25
N GLY A 44 15.45 3.34 14.12
CA GLY A 44 16.08 4.37 13.30
C GLY A 44 15.85 4.17 11.81
N VAL A 45 15.69 2.92 11.35
CA VAL A 45 15.36 2.64 9.94
C VAL A 45 13.99 3.21 9.57
N VAL A 46 13.01 3.19 10.49
CA VAL A 46 11.67 3.77 10.25
C VAL A 46 11.72 5.28 10.09
N LYS A 47 12.59 5.98 10.84
CA LYS A 47 12.74 7.43 10.70
C LYS A 47 13.22 7.82 9.30
N ASN A 48 14.09 7.01 8.70
CA ASN A 48 14.59 7.22 7.35
C ASN A 48 13.54 6.91 6.26
N ILE A 49 12.59 6.02 6.54
CA ILE A 49 11.43 5.77 5.65
C ILE A 49 10.53 7.01 5.62
N ILE A 50 10.32 7.64 6.77
CA ILE A 50 9.47 8.84 6.89
C ILE A 50 10.13 10.07 6.24
N SER A 51 11.46 10.17 6.23
CA SER A 51 12.18 11.31 5.64
C SER A 51 12.34 11.24 4.12
N LEU A 52 11.90 10.14 3.47
CA LEU A 52 11.95 9.93 2.01
C LEU A 52 13.36 9.97 1.37
N ASP A 53 14.43 10.14 2.14
CA ASP A 53 15.77 10.34 1.56
C ASP A 53 16.30 9.09 0.84
N THR A 54 15.98 7.89 1.34
CA THR A 54 16.38 6.62 0.70
C THR A 54 15.43 5.48 1.05
N PHE A 55 15.01 4.71 0.04
CA PHE A 55 14.31 3.44 0.27
C PHE A 55 15.26 2.46 1.00
N PRO A 56 14.88 1.90 2.16
CA PRO A 56 15.80 1.05 2.93
C PRO A 56 16.27 -0.15 2.12
N LYS A 57 17.52 -0.56 2.35
CA LYS A 57 18.04 -1.79 1.74
C LYS A 57 17.20 -3.00 2.18
N PRO A 58 16.94 -3.95 1.26
CA PRO A 58 16.19 -5.15 1.59
C PRO A 58 16.94 -5.97 2.64
N SER A 59 16.19 -6.52 3.61
CA SER A 59 16.71 -7.43 4.63
C SER A 59 15.57 -8.22 5.24
N ASP A 60 15.86 -9.40 5.81
CA ASP A 60 14.85 -10.26 6.44
C ASP A 60 14.05 -9.53 7.53
N LYS A 61 14.73 -8.68 8.31
CA LYS A 61 14.09 -7.87 9.35
C LYS A 61 13.14 -6.84 8.74
N TYR A 62 13.54 -6.21 7.63
CA TYR A 62 12.69 -5.24 6.97
C TYR A 62 11.48 -5.90 6.30
N PHE A 63 11.66 -7.05 5.66
CA PHE A 63 10.55 -7.82 5.08
C PHE A 63 9.55 -8.27 6.15
N LYS A 64 10.01 -8.80 7.29
CA LYS A 64 9.12 -9.13 8.43
C LYS A 64 8.36 -7.93 8.98
N TYR A 65 9.02 -6.78 9.03
CA TYR A 65 8.37 -5.54 9.44
C TYR A 65 7.27 -5.14 8.44
N LEU A 66 7.59 -5.15 7.14
CA LEU A 66 6.64 -4.80 6.08
C LEU A 66 5.45 -5.75 6.02
N GLU A 67 5.69 -7.05 6.13
CA GLU A 67 4.64 -8.07 6.18
C GLU A 67 3.65 -7.79 7.32
N CYS A 68 4.17 -7.54 8.53
CA CYS A 68 3.35 -7.19 9.69
C CYS A 68 2.57 -5.89 9.48
N MET A 69 3.24 -4.84 8.97
CA MET A 69 2.60 -3.54 8.77
C MET A 69 1.56 -3.57 7.66
N TYR A 70 1.83 -4.24 6.54
CA TYR A 70 0.91 -4.33 5.41
C TYR A 70 -0.30 -5.19 5.77
N PHE A 71 -0.10 -6.27 6.53
CA PHE A 71 -1.19 -7.07 7.06
C PHE A 71 -2.09 -6.26 8.01
N ASP A 72 -1.51 -5.58 9.00
CA ASP A 72 -2.28 -4.76 9.96
C ASP A 72 -3.03 -3.60 9.26
N GLN A 73 -2.52 -3.08 8.14
CA GLN A 73 -3.17 -2.04 7.32
C GLN A 73 -4.17 -2.58 6.30
N GLY A 74 -4.25 -3.91 6.10
CA GLY A 74 -5.13 -4.53 5.11
C GLY A 74 -4.62 -4.49 3.67
N TYR A 75 -3.35 -4.09 3.47
CA TYR A 75 -2.66 -4.08 2.18
C TYR A 75 -2.10 -5.46 1.80
N LEU A 76 -2.01 -6.38 2.76
CA LEU A 76 -1.67 -7.77 2.56
C LEU A 76 -2.82 -8.63 3.08
N ASP A 77 -3.27 -9.62 2.29
CA ASP A 77 -4.28 -10.58 2.74
C ASP A 77 -3.69 -11.77 3.51
N SER A 78 -4.54 -12.70 3.92
CA SER A 78 -4.13 -13.91 4.66
C SER A 78 -3.27 -14.88 3.85
N ASP A 79 -3.30 -14.78 2.52
CA ASP A 79 -2.49 -15.61 1.62
C ASP A 79 -1.14 -14.93 1.30
N GLY A 80 -0.88 -13.75 1.87
CA GLY A 80 0.32 -12.98 1.62
C GLY A 80 0.31 -12.27 0.26
N LEU A 81 -0.87 -12.03 -0.32
CA LEU A 81 -1.03 -11.28 -1.56
C LEU A 81 -1.32 -9.80 -1.28
N ILE A 82 -0.82 -8.95 -2.16
CA ILE A 82 -1.03 -7.51 -2.07
C ILE A 82 -2.45 -7.15 -2.50
N SER A 83 -3.16 -6.43 -1.64
CA SER A 83 -4.46 -5.83 -1.93
C SER A 83 -4.28 -4.43 -2.51
N TYR A 84 -4.08 -4.37 -3.84
CA TYR A 84 -3.89 -3.10 -4.55
C TYR A 84 -5.10 -2.17 -4.46
N GLU A 85 -6.32 -2.69 -4.36
CA GLU A 85 -7.53 -1.90 -4.11
C GLU A 85 -7.44 -1.10 -2.80
N THR A 86 -6.98 -1.73 -1.71
CA THR A 86 -6.84 -1.03 -0.41
C THR A 86 -5.71 -0.01 -0.43
N ILE A 87 -4.65 -0.27 -1.21
CA ILE A 87 -3.56 0.67 -1.44
C ILE A 87 -4.06 1.87 -2.26
N GLU A 88 -4.83 1.63 -3.33
CA GLU A 88 -5.46 2.65 -4.16
C GLU A 88 -6.33 3.60 -3.32
N ASP A 89 -7.24 3.05 -2.52
CA ASP A 89 -8.11 3.80 -1.60
C ASP A 89 -7.34 4.68 -0.61
N PHE A 90 -6.13 4.28 -0.22
CA PHE A 90 -5.26 5.07 0.65
C PHE A 90 -4.59 6.21 -0.11
N ILE A 91 -4.04 5.95 -1.30
CA ILE A 91 -3.30 6.96 -2.07
C ILE A 91 -4.22 8.05 -2.62
N LEU A 92 -5.48 7.70 -2.90
CA LEU A 92 -6.52 8.65 -3.32
C LEU A 92 -6.82 9.74 -2.27
N ASP A 93 -6.38 9.58 -1.02
CA ASP A 93 -6.45 10.66 -0.02
C ASP A 93 -5.44 11.80 -0.30
N PHE A 94 -4.45 11.57 -1.18
CA PHE A 94 -3.33 12.48 -1.44
C PHE A 94 -3.18 12.89 -2.91
N TYR A 95 -3.58 12.02 -3.85
CA TYR A 95 -3.41 12.22 -5.29
C TYR A 95 -4.75 12.06 -6.02
N ASP A 96 -4.88 12.69 -7.18
CA ASP A 96 -6.05 12.51 -8.04
C ASP A 96 -6.08 11.12 -8.69
N VAL A 97 -7.26 10.70 -9.14
CA VAL A 97 -7.52 9.37 -9.72
C VAL A 97 -6.58 9.06 -10.89
N ASP A 98 -6.30 10.02 -11.78
CA ASP A 98 -5.47 9.76 -12.95
C ASP A 98 -4.00 9.56 -12.57
N THR A 99 -3.51 10.32 -11.58
CA THR A 99 -2.17 10.14 -11.00
C THR A 99 -2.06 8.77 -10.31
N VAL A 100 -3.03 8.40 -9.47
CA VAL A 100 -3.02 7.09 -8.78
C VAL A 100 -3.02 5.95 -9.78
N LYS A 101 -3.89 5.99 -10.79
CA LYS A 101 -3.97 4.96 -11.82
C LYS A 101 -2.65 4.80 -12.57
N GLN A 102 -2.07 5.90 -13.04
CA GLN A 102 -0.78 5.88 -13.74
C GLN A 102 0.37 5.35 -12.88
N ALA A 103 0.35 5.63 -11.57
CA ALA A 103 1.38 5.17 -10.65
C ALA A 103 1.23 3.68 -10.31
N LEU A 104 -0.01 3.21 -10.12
CA LEU A 104 -0.32 1.89 -9.59
C LEU A 104 -0.38 0.82 -10.68
N GLU A 105 -0.99 1.09 -11.84
CA GLU A 105 -1.18 0.10 -12.92
C GLU A 105 0.09 -0.66 -13.30
N PRO A 106 1.27 -0.03 -13.44
CA PRO A 106 2.51 -0.75 -13.76
C PRO A 106 2.98 -1.71 -12.67
N CYS A 107 2.49 -1.55 -11.42
CA CYS A 107 2.92 -2.31 -10.25
C CYS A 107 2.03 -3.52 -9.94
N VAL A 108 0.78 -3.55 -10.43
CA VAL A 108 -0.24 -4.56 -10.06
C VAL A 108 0.11 -5.98 -10.54
N VAL A 109 0.94 -6.08 -11.58
CA VAL A 109 0.96 -7.28 -12.44
C VAL A 109 1.75 -8.46 -11.84
N LEU A 110 2.52 -8.27 -10.78
CA LEU A 110 3.63 -9.20 -10.54
C LEU A 110 3.55 -9.98 -9.23
N GLN A 111 2.80 -9.52 -8.20
CA GLN A 111 2.74 -10.18 -6.87
C GLN A 111 4.11 -10.78 -6.46
N GLU A 112 5.18 -10.03 -6.76
CA GLU A 112 6.52 -10.56 -6.94
C GLU A 112 7.21 -10.65 -5.59
N GLY A 113 7.72 -11.82 -5.22
CA GLY A 113 8.42 -12.03 -3.96
C GLY A 113 8.15 -13.41 -3.36
N GLN A 114 9.12 -13.92 -2.61
CA GLN A 114 9.06 -15.26 -2.01
C GLN A 114 8.11 -15.35 -0.82
N ASN A 115 7.80 -14.21 -0.20
CA ASN A 115 6.91 -14.07 0.97
C ASN A 115 6.17 -12.72 0.92
N GLY A 116 5.21 -12.53 1.84
CA GLY A 116 4.40 -11.31 1.88
C GLY A 116 5.22 -10.04 2.11
N GLY A 117 6.29 -10.13 2.88
CA GLY A 117 7.21 -9.01 3.15
C GLY A 117 7.99 -8.55 1.92
N GLU A 118 8.49 -9.48 1.11
CA GLU A 118 9.13 -9.19 -0.17
C GLU A 118 8.15 -8.58 -1.17
N ARG A 119 6.92 -9.10 -1.24
CA ARG A 119 5.86 -8.55 -2.09
C ARG A 119 5.51 -7.13 -1.69
N ALA A 120 5.37 -6.88 -0.39
CA ALA A 120 5.12 -5.54 0.16
C ALA A 120 6.27 -4.58 -0.20
N TYR A 121 7.52 -5.02 -0.06
CA TYR A 121 8.69 -4.25 -0.44
C TYR A 121 8.69 -3.89 -1.94
N ASN A 122 8.44 -4.87 -2.81
CA ASN A 122 8.46 -4.67 -4.25
C ASN A 122 7.31 -3.77 -4.70
N ALA A 123 6.11 -3.96 -4.16
CA ALA A 123 4.95 -3.11 -4.43
C ALA A 123 5.20 -1.65 -4.01
N ALA A 124 5.66 -1.43 -2.77
CA ALA A 124 6.01 -0.11 -2.25
C ALA A 124 7.05 0.59 -3.12
N LYS A 125 8.13 -0.13 -3.47
CA LYS A 125 9.22 0.39 -4.29
C LYS A 125 8.72 0.82 -5.66
N CYS A 126 7.96 -0.02 -6.34
CA CYS A 126 7.41 0.28 -7.66
C CYS A 126 6.52 1.54 -7.62
N LEU A 127 5.61 1.59 -6.64
CA LEU A 127 4.66 2.68 -6.51
C LEU A 127 5.36 4.02 -6.26
N ILE A 128 6.29 4.07 -5.29
CA ILE A 128 7.03 5.30 -4.96
C ILE A 128 7.83 5.78 -6.17
N GLN A 129 8.51 4.87 -6.88
CA GLN A 129 9.27 5.21 -8.09
C GLN A 129 8.39 5.81 -9.19
N ASN A 130 7.17 5.30 -9.37
CA ASN A 130 6.24 5.83 -10.36
C ASN A 130 5.67 7.18 -9.93
N LEU A 131 5.29 7.36 -8.65
CA LEU A 131 4.84 8.65 -8.11
C LEU A 131 5.91 9.73 -8.26
N GLU A 132 7.15 9.45 -7.84
CA GLU A 132 8.27 10.38 -8.02
C GLU A 132 8.52 10.73 -9.49
N ALA A 133 8.37 9.77 -10.40
CA ALA A 133 8.54 9.99 -11.82
C ALA A 133 7.44 10.89 -12.40
N LEU A 134 6.20 10.76 -11.93
CA LEU A 134 5.08 11.61 -12.31
C LEU A 134 5.26 13.03 -11.77
N GLU A 135 5.62 13.19 -10.50
CA GLU A 135 5.89 14.50 -9.88
C GLU A 135 6.98 15.27 -10.64
N LYS A 136 8.11 14.62 -10.95
CA LYS A 136 9.19 15.22 -11.76
C LYS A 136 8.72 15.65 -13.16
N ARG A 137 7.79 14.90 -13.78
CA ARG A 137 7.22 15.27 -15.10
C ARG A 137 6.35 16.51 -14.99
N TYR A 138 5.48 16.59 -13.97
CA TYR A 138 4.63 17.76 -13.74
C TYR A 138 5.45 19.02 -13.45
N GLU A 139 6.48 18.92 -12.60
CA GLU A 139 7.39 20.05 -12.34
C GLU A 139 8.09 20.55 -13.60
N LYS A 140 8.53 19.63 -14.47
CA LYS A 140 9.20 19.99 -15.73
C LYS A 140 8.24 20.66 -16.70
N GLN A 141 6.99 20.18 -16.79
CA GLN A 141 5.96 20.76 -17.65
C GLN A 141 5.60 22.18 -17.21
N ASN A 142 5.42 22.40 -15.90
CA ASN A 142 5.11 23.72 -15.34
C ASN A 142 6.25 24.73 -15.60
N LYS A 143 7.51 24.34 -15.37
CA LYS A 143 8.67 25.20 -15.66
C LYS A 143 8.80 25.56 -17.15
N ASN A 144 8.42 24.66 -18.05
CA ASN A 144 8.46 24.93 -19.49
C ASN A 144 7.33 25.87 -19.94
N ALA A 145 6.14 25.77 -19.32
CA ALA A 145 5.02 26.66 -19.61
C ALA A 145 5.33 28.11 -19.20
N ASP A 146 5.96 28.30 -18.04
CA ASP A 146 6.35 29.63 -17.54
C ASP A 146 7.47 30.29 -18.38
N ASN A 147 8.33 29.51 -19.05
CA ASN A 147 9.40 30.02 -19.91
C ASN A 147 8.95 30.33 -21.35
N THR A 148 7.70 30.02 -21.70
CA THR A 148 7.14 30.23 -23.06
C THR A 148 6.12 31.39 -23.10
N THR A 149 5.95 32.11 -21.99
CA THR A 149 5.09 33.30 -21.86
C THR A 149 5.95 34.55 -21.64
#